data_AF-A0A1T5F5A3-F1
#
_entry.id   AF-A0A1T5F5A3-F1
#
_cell.length_a   1.000
_cell.length_b   1.000
_cell.length_c   1.000
_cell.angle_alpha   90.00
_cell.angle_beta   90.00
_cell.angle_gamma   90.00
#
_symmetry.space_group_name_H-M   'P 1'
#
loop_
_entity.id
_entity.type
_entity.pdbx_description
1 polymer ?
#
loop_
_entity_poly.entity_id
_entity_poly.type
_entity_poly.pdbx_seq_one_letter_code
_entity_poly.pdbx_strand_id
1 'polypeptide(L)' 'MSEMSEQIKEVLPKVYSKDLLEVLFRLPYVKRNFLESSGLGNLKTAGAYLKSLEAKGFILPFRGMSKM' A
#
# COMPACT_ATOMS: atom_id res chain seq x y z
N MET A 1 5.20 -14.52 -9.54
CA MET A 1 4.99 -13.19 -8.93
C MET A 1 4.38 -12.30 -10.00
N SER A 2 3.60 -11.28 -9.65
CA SER A 2 3.05 -10.35 -10.64
C SER A 2 4.13 -9.36 -11.07
N GLU A 3 4.17 -8.92 -12.33
CA GLU A 3 5.16 -7.96 -12.83
C GLU A 3 5.24 -6.70 -11.95
N MET A 4 4.08 -6.21 -11.48
CA MET A 4 3.99 -5.09 -10.55
C MET A 4 4.71 -5.34 -9.21
N SER A 5 4.70 -6.57 -8.70
CA SER A 5 5.39 -6.91 -7.46
C SER A 5 6.91 -6.83 -7.59
N GLU A 6 7.43 -7.19 -8.76
CA GLU A 6 8.85 -7.11 -9.08
C GLU A 6 9.27 -5.65 -9.27
N GLN A 7 8.47 -4.86 -9.98
CA GLN A 7 8.71 -3.42 -10.10
C GLN A 7 8.68 -2.69 -8.75
N ILE A 8 7.74 -3.02 -7.86
CA ILE A 8 7.72 -2.44 -6.50
C ILE A 8 8.97 -2.83 -5.72
N LYS A 9 9.43 -4.07 -5.85
CA LYS A 9 10.66 -4.55 -5.21
C LYS A 9 11.89 -3.78 -5.69
N GLU A 10 11.97 -3.48 -6.98
CA GLU A 10 13.07 -2.74 -7.58
C GLU A 10 13.04 -1.25 -7.23
N VAL A 11 11.86 -0.62 -7.34
CA VAL A 11 11.70 0.84 -7.17
C VAL A 11 11.59 1.24 -5.70
N LEU A 12 10.99 0.39 -4.86
CA LEU A 12 10.71 0.65 -3.44
C LEU A 12 11.14 -0.54 -2.55
N PRO A 13 12.41 -0.96 -2.54
CA PRO A 13 12.88 -2.13 -1.79
C PRO A 13 12.64 -2.05 -0.28
N LYS A 14 12.56 -0.83 0.27
CA LYS A 14 12.28 -0.58 1.71
C LYS A 14 10.80 -0.70 2.08
N VAL A 15 9.90 -0.55 1.10
CA VAL A 15 8.44 -0.67 1.28
C VAL A 15 7.99 -2.07 0.91
N TYR A 16 8.68 -2.70 -0.04
CA TYR A 16 8.37 -4.04 -0.50
C TYR A 16 8.39 -5.04 0.66
N SER A 17 7.24 -5.70 0.84
CA SER A 17 7.08 -6.90 1.66
C SER A 17 6.06 -7.80 0.98
N LYS A 18 6.30 -9.10 1.02
CA LYS A 18 5.38 -10.08 0.42
C LYS A 18 3.98 -9.94 1.04
N ASP A 19 3.91 -9.84 2.36
CA ASP A 19 2.66 -9.72 3.12
C ASP A 19 1.88 -8.43 2.76
N LEU A 20 2.60 -7.31 2.60
CA LEU A 20 2.01 -6.05 2.16
C LEU A 20 1.34 -6.18 0.79
N LEU A 21 2.03 -6.80 -0.16
CA LEU A 21 1.50 -7.01 -1.50
C LEU A 21 0.30 -7.97 -1.49
N GLU A 22 0.35 -9.04 -0.70
CA GLU A 22 -0.78 -9.96 -0.55
C GLU A 22 -2.04 -9.23 -0.06
N VAL A 23 -1.91 -8.34 0.93
CA VAL A 23 -3.03 -7.50 1.41
C VAL A 23 -3.53 -6.55 0.31
N LEU A 24 -2.62 -5.88 -0.40
CA LEU A 24 -2.96 -4.94 -1.47
C LEU A 24 -3.68 -5.61 -2.64
N PHE A 25 -3.28 -6.84 -3.02
CA PHE A 25 -3.93 -7.57 -4.11
C PHE A 25 -5.25 -8.21 -3.68
N ARG A 26 -5.42 -8.55 -2.40
CA ARG A 26 -6.66 -9.12 -1.88
C ARG A 26 -7.78 -8.09 -1.72
N LEU A 27 -7.42 -6.84 -1.44
CA LEU A 27 -8.38 -5.78 -1.12
C LEU A 27 -8.46 -4.76 -2.27
N PRO A 28 -9.64 -4.52 -2.86
CA PRO A 28 -9.79 -3.50 -3.91
C PRO A 28 -9.57 -2.07 -3.39
N TYR A 29 -9.62 -1.89 -2.07
CA TYR A 29 -9.37 -0.63 -1.40
C TYR A 29 -8.69 -0.86 -0.04
N VAL A 30 -7.59 -0.14 0.19
CA VAL A 30 -6.78 -0.28 1.40
C VAL A 30 -6.71 1.03 2.16
N LYS A 31 -6.97 0.96 3.47
CA LYS A 31 -6.74 2.06 4.43
C LYS A 31 -5.56 1.72 5.34
N ARG A 32 -4.93 2.75 5.90
CA ARG A 32 -3.82 2.62 6.85
C ARG A 32 -4.16 1.73 8.05
N ASN A 33 -5.39 1.81 8.56
CA ASN A 33 -5.84 1.00 9.69
C ASN A 33 -5.89 -0.50 9.35
N PHE A 34 -6.20 -0.89 8.11
CA PHE A 34 -6.19 -2.30 7.72
C PHE A 34 -4.78 -2.86 7.76
N LEU A 35 -3.81 -2.12 7.22
CA LEU A 35 -2.40 -2.51 7.27
C LEU A 35 -1.91 -2.65 8.71
N GLU A 36 -2.29 -1.72 9.58
CA GLU A 36 -1.94 -1.77 11.00
C GLU A 36 -2.57 -2.97 11.71
N SER A 37 -3.86 -3.22 11.51
CA SER A 37 -4.55 -4.39 12.06
C SER A 37 -4.03 -5.73 11.49
N SER A 38 -3.45 -5.72 10.29
CA SER A 38 -2.76 -6.88 9.70
C SER A 38 -1.31 -7.03 10.17
N GLY A 39 -0.82 -6.17 11.06
CA GLY A 39 0.55 -6.25 11.59
C GLY A 39 1.63 -5.70 10.65
N LEU A 40 1.26 -4.99 9.58
CA LEU A 40 2.17 -4.40 8.59
C LEU A 40 2.79 -3.07 9.05
N GLY A 41 3.01 -2.94 10.36
CA GLY A 41 3.53 -1.75 11.03
C GLY A 41 2.43 -0.87 11.63
N ASN A 42 2.84 0.15 12.39
CA ASN A 42 1.90 1.10 12.99
C ASN A 42 1.25 2.02 11.94
N LEU A 43 0.25 2.82 12.35
CA LEU A 43 -0.45 3.76 11.46
C LEU A 43 0.49 4.71 10.69
N LYS A 44 1.60 5.12 11.30
CA LYS A 44 2.60 6.01 10.67
C LYS A 44 3.33 5.28 9.56
N THR A 45 3.81 4.06 9.82
CA THR A 45 4.49 3.21 8.85
C THR A 45 3.56 2.79 7.71
N ALA A 46 2.35 2.34 8.03
CA ALA A 46 1.32 2.01 7.06
C ALA A 46 1.00 3.21 6.15
N GLY A 47 0.88 4.41 6.73
CA GLY A 47 0.73 5.65 5.98
C GLY A 47 1.91 5.95 5.05
N ALA A 48 3.13 5.72 5.50
CA ALA A 48 4.34 5.94 4.70
C ALA A 48 4.42 4.95 3.52
N TYR A 49 4.05 3.69 3.72
CA TYR A 49 4.00 2.69 2.64
C TYR A 49 3.01 3.08 1.56
N LEU A 50 1.75 3.37 1.93
CA LEU A 50 0.72 3.78 0.97
C LEU A 50 1.14 5.05 0.22
N LYS A 51 1.69 6.05 0.93
CA LYS A 51 2.15 7.30 0.31
C LYS A 51 3.30 7.06 -0.68
N SER A 52 4.22 6.15 -0.37
CA SER A 52 5.34 5.81 -1.26
C SER A 52 4.87 5.11 -2.52
N LEU A 53 3.90 4.19 -2.39
CA LEU A 53 3.28 3.50 -3.52
C LEU A 53 2.49 4.47 -4.40
N GLU A 54 1.72 5.38 -3.80
CA GLU A 54 0.98 6.43 -4.51
C GLU A 54 1.93 7.36 -5.28
N ALA A 55 3.00 7.82 -4.63
CA ALA A 55 3.98 8.73 -5.24
C ALA A 55 4.70 8.11 -6.45
N LYS A 56 4.78 6.77 -6.52
CA LYS A 56 5.34 6.02 -7.65
C LYS A 56 4.29 5.57 -8.67
N GLY A 57 3.01 5.88 -8.43
CA GLY A 57 1.90 5.54 -9.33
C GLY A 57 1.45 4.08 -9.26
N PHE A 58 1.89 3.31 -8.26
CA PHE A 58 1.45 1.93 -8.09
C PHE A 58 0.02 1.82 -7.56
N ILE A 59 -0.43 2.80 -6.78
CA ILE A 59 -1.82 2.87 -6.30
C ILE A 59 -2.39 4.25 -6.56
N LEU A 60 -3.70 4.31 -6.75
CA LEU A 60 -4.41 5.56 -6.93
C LEU A 60 -4.94 6.08 -5.59
N PRO A 61 -4.84 7.39 -5.33
CA PRO A 61 -5.46 7.98 -4.15
C PRO A 61 -6.98 7.89 -4.28
N PHE A 62 -7.62 7.27 -3.29
CA PHE A 62 -9.07 7.28 -3.21
C PHE A 62 -9.55 8.63 -2.68
N ARG A 63 -10.03 9.49 -3.58
CA ARG A 63 -10.77 10.72 -3.23
C ARG A 63 -12.25 10.39 -3.16
N GLY A 64 -12.66 9.75 -2.06
CA GLY A 64 -14.08 9.63 -1.74
C GLY A 64 -14.66 11.03 -1.54
N MET A 65 -15.83 11.31 -2.12
CA MET A 65 -16.52 12.58 -1.97
C MET A 65 -16.62 12.91 -0.48
N SER A 66 -16.02 14.03 -0.08
CA SER A 66 -16.24 14.60 1.24
C SER A 66 -17.74 14.78 1.38
N LYS A 67 -18.36 14.19 2.41
CA LYS A 67 -19.74 14.56 2.75
C LYS A 67 -19.74 16.08 2.93
N MET A 68 -20.42 16.76 2.01
CA MET A 68 -20.88 18.14 2.18
C MET A 68 -21.97 18.14 3.25
#